data_AF-A0A024HFK3-F1
#
_entry.id   AF-A0A024HFK3-F1
#
_cell.length_a   1.000
_cell.length_b   1.000
_cell.length_c   1.000
_cell.angle_alpha   90.00
_cell.angle_beta   90.00
_cell.angle_gamma   90.00
#
_symmetry.space_group_name_H-M   'P 1'
#
loop_
_entity.id
_entity.type
_entity.pdbx_description
1 polymer ?
#
loop_
_entity_poly.entity_id
_entity_poly.type
_entity_poly.pdbx_seq_one_letter_code
_entity_poly.pdbx_strand_id
1 'polypeptide(L)'
;MDEIISTISNWFQNASGLANFFGITTPIAGVAFALNKFLKQRKSEPSIHELSEIISHNQNRINLKKIGKIAFVDDEIQDFPITELKKANYQISTYKQVSLADVTDLATYDVIFLDIKGVVKDDPEEGGLKLLSSLRKLNPNQKICAVSNKQYDVLATRFFEQADDVAKKPMTAQKCSDQIDQFLSEKFKLEHIEESITSELSRLDKGKRAAFLRSINELIKNQNDPRPSLNLDRSAHPKLHEAAIDFVRMYRNAT
;
A
#
# COMPACT_ATOMS: atom_id res chain seq x y z
N MET A 1 -14.75 -25.70 -26.00
CA MET A 1 -15.26 -26.49 -24.86
C MET A 1 -15.96 -27.73 -25.40
N ASP A 2 -16.83 -27.56 -26.40
CA ASP A 2 -17.54 -28.64 -27.09
C ASP A 2 -16.61 -29.64 -27.78
N GLU A 3 -15.47 -29.19 -28.29
CA GLU A 3 -14.48 -30.04 -28.99
C GLU A 3 -13.71 -30.99 -28.06
N ILE A 4 -13.43 -30.56 -26.82
CA ILE A 4 -12.80 -31.40 -25.79
C ILE A 4 -13.82 -32.40 -25.24
N ILE A 5 -15.06 -31.95 -25.05
CA ILE A 5 -16.18 -32.79 -24.60
C ILE A 5 -16.49 -33.86 -25.65
N SER A 6 -16.47 -33.52 -26.94
CA SER A 6 -16.71 -34.47 -28.03
C SER A 6 -15.58 -35.49 -28.19
N THR A 7 -14.33 -35.06 -28.02
CA THR A 7 -13.15 -35.96 -28.07
C THR A 7 -13.18 -36.99 -26.94
N ILE A 8 -13.53 -36.56 -25.72
CA ILE A 8 -13.66 -37.45 -24.56
C ILE A 8 -14.86 -38.41 -24.74
N SER A 9 -15.97 -37.90 -25.27
CA SER A 9 -17.17 -38.71 -25.57
C SER A 9 -16.87 -39.81 -26.60
N ASN A 10 -16.16 -39.49 -27.69
CA ASN A 10 -15.83 -40.44 -28.75
C ASN A 10 -14.85 -41.52 -28.30
N TRP A 11 -13.87 -41.17 -27.45
CA TRP A 11 -12.95 -42.15 -26.86
C TRP A 11 -13.69 -43.19 -25.98
N PHE A 12 -14.72 -42.75 -25.25
CA PHE A 12 -15.54 -43.62 -24.39
C PHE A 12 -16.53 -44.50 -25.15
N GLN A 13 -17.13 -43.99 -26.25
CA GLN A 13 -18.07 -44.76 -27.06
C GLN A 13 -17.41 -45.97 -27.76
N ASN A 14 -16.10 -45.92 -27.97
CA ASN A 14 -15.33 -47.00 -28.58
C ASN A 14 -14.84 -48.07 -27.59
N ALA A 15 -15.08 -47.91 -26.29
CA ALA A 15 -14.75 -48.91 -25.27
C ALA A 15 -15.99 -49.77 -24.95
N SER A 16 -16.19 -50.86 -25.70
CA SER A 16 -17.38 -51.71 -25.59
C SER A 16 -17.30 -52.72 -24.43
N GLY A 17 -18.36 -52.81 -23.61
CA GLY A 17 -18.64 -53.95 -22.73
C GLY A 17 -18.78 -53.69 -21.22
N LEU A 18 -19.88 -53.06 -20.79
CA LEU A 18 -20.64 -53.31 -19.54
C LEU A 18 -20.00 -53.61 -18.15
N ALA A 19 -18.71 -53.43 -17.86
CA ALA A 19 -18.19 -53.71 -16.51
C ALA A 19 -18.28 -52.56 -15.48
N ASN A 20 -18.58 -51.32 -15.89
CA ASN A 20 -18.21 -50.16 -15.05
C ASN A 20 -19.28 -49.07 -14.87
N PHE A 21 -20.56 -49.37 -15.15
CA PHE A 21 -21.65 -48.39 -14.96
C PHE A 21 -21.80 -47.93 -13.49
N PHE A 22 -21.36 -48.75 -12.52
CA PHE A 22 -21.29 -48.39 -11.08
C PHE A 22 -19.88 -47.99 -10.60
N GLY A 23 -18.85 -48.07 -11.46
CA GLY A 23 -17.47 -47.71 -11.12
C GLY A 23 -16.95 -46.42 -11.77
N ILE A 24 -17.67 -45.87 -12.76
CA ILE A 24 -17.16 -44.77 -13.61
C ILE A 24 -17.92 -43.43 -13.46
N THR A 25 -19.09 -43.37 -12.83
CA THR A 25 -19.78 -42.09 -12.58
C THR A 25 -19.01 -41.20 -11.59
N THR A 26 -18.40 -41.78 -10.57
CA THR A 26 -17.52 -41.11 -9.60
C THR A 26 -16.22 -40.56 -10.23
N PRO A 27 -15.45 -41.30 -11.05
CA PRO A 27 -14.26 -40.76 -11.68
C PRO A 27 -14.57 -39.78 -12.81
N ILE A 28 -15.69 -39.88 -13.55
CA ILE A 28 -16.05 -38.84 -14.55
C ILE A 28 -16.43 -37.53 -13.85
N ALA A 29 -17.27 -37.59 -12.82
CA ALA A 29 -17.58 -36.41 -12.01
C ALA A 29 -16.32 -35.86 -11.33
N GLY A 30 -15.43 -36.73 -10.84
CA GLY A 30 -14.14 -36.37 -10.24
C GLY A 30 -13.18 -35.73 -11.24
N VAL A 31 -13.08 -36.24 -12.47
CA VAL A 31 -12.24 -35.68 -13.54
C VAL A 31 -12.83 -34.38 -14.07
N ALA A 32 -14.15 -34.30 -14.26
CA ALA A 32 -14.82 -33.06 -14.64
C ALA A 32 -14.72 -32.00 -13.54
N PHE A 33 -14.83 -32.38 -12.26
CA PHE A 33 -14.62 -31.50 -11.11
C PHE A 33 -13.15 -31.09 -10.98
N ALA A 34 -12.21 -32.01 -11.19
CA ALA A 34 -10.78 -31.71 -11.19
C ALA A 34 -10.40 -30.80 -12.36
N LEU A 35 -10.95 -31.03 -13.56
CA LEU A 35 -10.78 -30.17 -14.72
C LEU A 35 -11.44 -28.81 -14.51
N ASN A 36 -12.65 -28.74 -13.96
CA ASN A 36 -13.30 -27.47 -13.66
C ASN A 36 -12.56 -26.72 -12.54
N LYS A 37 -12.02 -27.41 -11.54
CA LYS A 37 -11.16 -26.83 -10.49
C LYS A 37 -9.82 -26.36 -11.08
N PHE A 38 -9.22 -27.13 -11.99
CA PHE A 38 -7.99 -26.80 -12.71
C PHE A 38 -8.19 -25.65 -13.70
N LEU A 39 -9.35 -25.58 -14.37
CA LEU A 39 -9.76 -24.52 -15.29
C LEU A 39 -10.17 -23.25 -14.53
N LYS A 40 -10.86 -23.36 -13.39
CA LYS A 40 -11.13 -22.23 -12.47
C LYS A 40 -9.84 -21.71 -11.82
N GLN A 41 -8.88 -22.59 -11.52
CA GLN A 41 -7.51 -22.21 -11.12
C GLN A 41 -6.71 -21.56 -12.26
N ARG A 42 -7.18 -21.69 -13.52
CA ARG A 42 -6.57 -21.11 -14.72
C ARG A 42 -7.22 -19.80 -15.18
N LYS A 43 -8.23 -19.25 -14.49
CA LYS A 43 -8.55 -17.83 -14.70
C LYS A 43 -7.28 -17.06 -14.36
N SER A 44 -6.63 -16.49 -15.39
CA SER A 44 -5.43 -15.70 -15.16
C SER A 44 -5.82 -14.59 -14.20
N GLU A 45 -5.14 -14.55 -13.07
CA GLU A 45 -5.28 -13.42 -12.19
C GLU A 45 -4.89 -12.15 -12.97
N PRO A 46 -5.61 -11.04 -12.78
CA PRO A 46 -5.30 -9.83 -13.51
C PRO A 46 -3.88 -9.39 -13.16
N SER A 47 -3.18 -8.97 -14.21
CA SER A 47 -1.87 -8.35 -14.11
C SER A 47 -1.96 -6.98 -13.44
N ILE A 48 -0.83 -6.48 -12.93
CA ILE A 48 -0.75 -5.11 -12.38
C ILE A 48 -1.23 -4.10 -13.43
N HIS A 49 -0.88 -4.29 -14.70
CA HIS A 49 -1.29 -3.39 -15.78
C HIS A 49 -2.81 -3.35 -15.97
N GLU A 50 -3.49 -4.50 -15.96
CA GLU A 50 -4.96 -4.55 -16.07
C GLU A 50 -5.63 -3.88 -14.85
N LEU A 51 -5.09 -4.10 -13.64
CA LEU A 51 -5.58 -3.45 -12.42
C LEU A 51 -5.36 -1.94 -12.45
N SER A 52 -4.22 -1.51 -12.98
CA SER A 52 -3.85 -0.12 -13.20
C SER A 52 -4.79 0.60 -14.16
N GLU A 53 -5.17 -0.03 -15.26
CA GLU A 53 -6.15 0.52 -16.19
C GLU A 53 -7.48 0.78 -15.47
N ILE A 54 -7.93 -0.12 -14.59
CA ILE A 54 -9.15 0.07 -13.79
C ILE A 54 -9.02 1.30 -12.88
N ILE A 55 -7.87 1.47 -12.21
CA ILE A 55 -7.60 2.63 -11.36
C ILE A 55 -7.63 3.91 -12.19
N SER A 56 -6.93 3.95 -13.32
CA SER A 56 -6.84 5.11 -14.20
C SER A 56 -8.21 5.54 -14.72
N HIS A 57 -9.03 4.60 -15.21
CA HIS A 57 -10.38 4.88 -15.69
C HIS A 57 -11.30 5.44 -14.60
N ASN A 58 -11.05 5.13 -13.33
CA ASN A 58 -11.87 5.53 -12.20
C ASN A 58 -11.16 6.53 -11.27
N GLN A 59 -10.08 7.18 -11.72
CA GLN A 59 -9.25 8.04 -10.86
C GLN A 59 -10.07 9.16 -10.18
N ASN A 60 -11.06 9.72 -10.89
CA ASN A 60 -11.95 10.75 -10.38
C ASN A 60 -12.81 10.31 -9.18
N ARG A 61 -12.95 9.00 -8.92
CA ARG A 61 -13.69 8.45 -7.77
C ARG A 61 -12.82 8.40 -6.51
N ILE A 62 -11.50 8.41 -6.67
CA ILE A 62 -10.57 8.26 -5.57
C ILE A 62 -10.50 9.58 -4.79
N ASN A 63 -11.01 9.56 -3.56
CA ASN A 63 -10.88 10.70 -2.65
C ASN A 63 -9.62 10.54 -1.79
N LEU A 64 -8.57 11.27 -2.15
CA LEU A 64 -7.28 11.22 -1.46
C LEU A 64 -7.38 11.60 0.03
N LYS A 65 -8.28 12.51 0.42
CA LYS A 65 -8.48 12.90 1.83
C LYS A 65 -9.08 11.77 2.67
N LYS A 66 -9.89 10.92 2.04
CA LYS A 66 -10.50 9.75 2.68
C LYS A 66 -9.56 8.55 2.76
N ILE A 67 -8.58 8.43 1.88
CA ILE A 67 -7.63 7.31 1.97
C ILE A 67 -6.37 7.70 2.73
N GLY A 68 -5.91 8.94 2.61
CA GLY A 68 -4.69 9.45 3.20
C GLY A 68 -4.77 9.59 4.71
N LYS A 69 -3.81 9.00 5.42
CA LYS A 69 -3.61 9.12 6.86
C LYS A 69 -2.50 10.14 7.15
N ILE A 70 -2.80 11.14 7.96
CA ILE A 70 -1.87 12.23 8.28
C ILE A 70 -1.56 12.21 9.78
N ALA A 71 -0.29 12.33 10.14
CA ALA A 71 0.16 12.52 11.52
C ALA A 71 0.83 13.89 11.70
N PHE A 72 0.51 14.57 12.79
CA PHE A 72 1.28 15.69 13.31
C PHE A 72 2.00 15.22 14.57
N VAL A 73 3.33 15.28 14.54
CA VAL A 73 4.21 14.86 15.63
C VAL A 73 4.99 16.10 16.07
N ASP A 74 4.49 16.78 17.10
CA ASP A 74 4.96 18.08 17.54
C ASP A 74 4.53 18.32 18.99
N ASP A 75 5.41 18.81 19.86
CA ASP A 75 5.07 19.11 21.26
C ASP A 75 4.14 20.32 21.40
N GLU A 76 4.14 21.21 20.40
CA GLU A 76 3.31 22.41 20.26
C GLU A 76 2.18 22.24 19.24
N ILE A 77 1.35 21.19 19.37
CA ILE A 77 0.21 20.90 18.46
C ILE A 77 -0.71 22.11 18.18
N GLN A 78 -0.81 23.04 19.11
CA GLN A 78 -1.59 24.28 18.94
C GLN A 78 -1.11 25.18 17.79
N ASP A 79 0.12 25.00 17.31
CA ASP A 79 0.68 25.70 16.15
C ASP A 79 0.07 25.22 14.82
N PHE A 80 -0.77 24.18 14.87
CA PHE A 80 -1.47 23.61 13.74
C PHE A 80 -2.99 23.74 13.85
N PRO A 81 -3.68 24.01 12.73
CA PRO A 81 -5.13 24.18 12.67
C PRO A 81 -5.85 22.82 12.57
N ILE A 82 -5.61 21.94 13.55
CA ILE A 82 -6.06 20.54 13.52
C ILE A 82 -7.58 20.43 13.40
N THR A 83 -8.33 21.31 14.07
CA THR A 83 -9.79 21.29 14.06
C THR A 83 -10.35 21.62 12.68
N GLU A 84 -9.80 22.64 12.03
CA GLU A 84 -10.16 23.07 10.68
C GLU A 84 -9.85 21.99 9.66
N LEU A 85 -8.68 21.35 9.77
CA LEU A 85 -8.29 20.26 8.87
C LEU A 85 -9.19 19.03 9.04
N LYS A 86 -9.54 18.65 10.27
CA LYS A 86 -10.51 17.56 10.50
C LYS A 86 -11.89 17.90 9.92
N LYS A 87 -12.36 19.15 10.05
CA LYS A 87 -13.60 19.62 9.41
C LYS A 87 -13.53 19.56 7.87
N ALA A 88 -12.34 19.69 7.29
CA ALA A 88 -12.09 19.51 5.87
C ALA A 88 -11.97 18.03 5.43
N ASN A 89 -12.32 17.07 6.31
CA ASN A 89 -12.34 15.62 6.09
C ASN A 89 -10.97 14.94 5.94
N TYR A 90 -9.88 15.56 6.43
CA TYR A 90 -8.59 14.89 6.53
C TYR A 90 -8.57 13.87 7.68
N GLN A 91 -7.98 12.69 7.46
CA GLN A 91 -7.75 11.72 8.54
C GLN A 91 -6.50 12.10 9.33
N ILE A 92 -6.68 12.86 10.41
CA ILE A 92 -5.58 13.41 11.20
C ILE A 92 -5.46 12.78 12.59
N SER A 93 -4.26 12.31 12.88
CA SER A 93 -3.79 11.95 14.21
C SER A 93 -2.73 12.95 14.69
N THR A 94 -2.68 13.18 16.00
CA THR A 94 -1.76 14.14 16.62
C THR A 94 -1.02 13.46 17.76
N TYR A 95 0.28 13.70 17.84
CA TYR A 95 1.18 13.14 18.83
C TYR A 95 2.04 14.24 19.41
N LYS A 96 1.86 14.54 20.70
CA LYS A 96 2.72 15.51 21.39
C LYS A 96 4.15 15.01 21.53
N GLN A 97 4.26 13.72 21.86
CA GLN A 97 5.53 13.03 21.97
C GLN A 97 5.34 11.56 21.62
N VAL A 98 6.38 10.96 21.08
CA VAL A 98 6.44 9.55 20.70
C VAL A 98 7.69 8.92 21.29
N SER A 99 7.66 7.60 21.48
CA SER A 99 8.86 6.81 21.73
C SER A 99 9.42 6.28 20.41
N LEU A 100 10.69 5.88 20.40
CA LEU A 100 11.25 5.20 19.23
C LEU A 100 10.60 3.84 18.96
N ALA A 101 9.91 3.24 19.94
CA ALA A 101 9.15 2.00 19.75
C ALA A 101 7.90 2.22 18.87
N ASP A 102 7.34 3.43 18.86
CA ASP A 102 6.13 3.79 18.11
C ASP A 102 6.39 4.01 16.61
N VAL A 103 7.66 3.91 16.17
CA VAL A 103 8.06 4.20 14.78
C VAL A 103 7.36 3.30 13.76
N THR A 104 7.02 2.07 14.14
CA THR A 104 6.35 1.13 13.24
C THR A 104 4.92 1.57 12.93
N ASP A 105 4.22 2.11 13.94
CA ASP A 105 2.87 2.65 13.80
C ASP A 105 2.90 3.97 13.02
N LEU A 106 3.87 4.85 13.32
CA LEU A 106 4.07 6.08 12.56
C LEU A 106 4.38 5.81 11.09
N ALA A 107 5.12 4.75 10.77
CA ALA A 107 5.42 4.36 9.39
C ALA A 107 4.17 3.92 8.59
N THR A 108 3.01 3.75 9.23
CA THR A 108 1.74 3.44 8.55
C THR A 108 1.01 4.68 8.01
N TYR A 109 1.39 5.87 8.46
CA TYR A 109 0.86 7.14 7.96
C TYR A 109 1.40 7.45 6.56
N ASP A 110 0.64 8.22 5.82
CA ASP A 110 0.99 8.62 4.45
C ASP A 110 1.76 9.93 4.43
N VAL A 111 1.33 10.85 5.29
CA VAL A 111 1.93 12.16 5.48
C VAL A 111 2.26 12.35 6.96
N ILE A 112 3.45 12.83 7.27
CA ILE A 112 3.86 13.22 8.62
C ILE A 112 4.37 14.66 8.61
N PHE A 113 3.84 15.50 9.48
CA PHE A 113 4.47 16.74 9.91
C PHE A 113 5.26 16.43 11.18
N LEU A 114 6.58 16.59 11.13
CA LEU A 114 7.49 16.15 12.18
C LEU A 114 8.35 17.31 12.66
N ASP A 115 8.22 17.66 13.94
CA ASP A 115 9.14 18.61 14.58
C ASP A 115 10.51 17.96 14.77
N ILE A 116 11.54 18.80 14.73
CA ILE A 116 12.94 18.40 14.85
C ILE A 116 13.27 18.05 16.29
N LYS A 117 12.72 18.81 17.24
CA LYS A 117 13.03 18.72 18.68
C LYS A 117 11.78 18.50 19.52
N GLY A 118 11.96 18.04 20.75
CA GLY A 118 10.89 17.89 21.76
C GLY A 118 9.95 16.70 21.56
N VAL A 119 9.94 16.09 20.37
CA VAL A 119 8.97 15.07 19.98
C VAL A 119 9.31 13.63 20.38
N VAL A 120 10.57 13.32 20.64
CA VAL A 120 10.98 11.98 21.11
C VAL A 120 11.27 12.04 22.59
N LYS A 121 10.52 11.26 23.37
CA LYS A 121 10.61 11.27 24.85
C LYS A 121 12.02 10.96 25.36
N ASP A 122 12.64 9.95 24.76
CA ASP A 122 13.91 9.40 25.20
C ASP A 122 15.12 10.22 24.70
N ASP A 123 14.90 11.08 23.71
CA ASP A 123 15.94 11.91 23.09
C ASP A 123 15.33 13.21 22.53
N PRO A 124 15.04 14.20 23.39
CA PRO A 124 14.35 15.43 22.97
C PRO A 124 15.16 16.32 22.01
N GLU A 125 16.49 16.18 21.98
CA GLU A 125 17.36 17.06 21.18
C GLU A 125 17.68 16.49 19.79
N GLU A 126 17.93 15.18 19.67
CA GLU A 126 18.29 14.54 18.40
C GLU A 126 17.29 13.47 17.93
N GLY A 127 16.34 13.08 18.80
CA GLY A 127 15.46 11.96 18.54
C GLY A 127 14.57 12.16 17.32
N GLY A 128 14.19 13.40 17.00
CA GLY A 128 13.46 13.72 15.76
C GLY A 128 14.20 13.25 14.51
N LEU A 129 15.51 13.49 14.42
CA LEU A 129 16.34 13.04 13.29
C LEU A 129 16.44 11.51 13.24
N LYS A 130 16.64 10.86 14.39
CA LYS A 130 16.67 9.38 14.47
C LYS A 130 15.34 8.76 14.06
N LEU A 131 14.24 9.41 14.44
CA LEU A 131 12.89 9.02 14.06
C LEU A 131 12.68 9.16 12.55
N LEU A 132 13.03 10.30 11.96
CA LEU A 132 12.97 10.53 10.51
C LEU A 132 13.75 9.46 9.73
N SER A 133 15.01 9.22 10.10
CA SER A 133 15.83 8.19 9.47
C SER A 133 15.24 6.78 9.61
N SER A 134 14.57 6.48 10.72
CA SER A 134 13.93 5.19 10.95
C SER A 134 12.64 5.04 10.12
N LEU A 135 11.83 6.10 10.02
CA LEU A 135 10.64 6.16 9.18
C LEU A 135 11.00 5.94 7.71
N ARG A 136 12.07 6.57 7.20
CA ARG A 136 12.54 6.38 5.82
C ARG A 136 12.96 4.95 5.50
N LYS A 137 13.51 4.22 6.47
CA LYS A 137 13.84 2.79 6.31
C LYS A 137 12.59 1.92 6.25
N LEU A 138 11.59 2.21 7.08
CA LEU A 138 10.37 1.42 7.19
C LEU A 138 9.34 1.74 6.10
N ASN A 139 9.27 2.98 5.66
CA ASN A 139 8.39 3.46 4.61
C ASN A 139 9.09 4.52 3.74
N PRO A 140 9.84 4.08 2.71
CA PRO A 140 10.52 4.98 1.78
C PRO A 140 9.56 5.88 0.98
N ASN A 141 8.29 5.49 0.86
CA ASN A 141 7.26 6.20 0.08
C ASN A 141 6.37 7.10 0.95
N GLN A 142 6.67 7.22 2.25
CA GLN A 142 5.98 8.16 3.14
C GLN A 142 6.36 9.60 2.78
N LYS A 143 5.43 10.54 2.92
CA LYS A 143 5.73 11.96 2.76
C LYS A 143 5.96 12.61 4.12
N ILE A 144 7.09 13.27 4.29
CA ILE A 144 7.47 13.86 5.58
C ILE A 144 7.82 15.33 5.40
N CYS A 145 7.02 16.20 6.02
CA CYS A 145 7.31 17.62 6.17
C CYS A 145 8.03 17.86 7.49
N ALA A 146 9.25 18.39 7.40
CA ALA A 146 9.95 18.90 8.56
C ALA A 146 9.34 20.24 9.00
N VAL A 147 8.93 20.35 10.26
CA VAL A 147 8.42 21.61 10.81
C VAL A 147 9.41 22.19 11.80
N SER A 148 9.60 23.52 11.77
CA SER A 148 10.49 24.22 12.70
C SER A 148 10.03 25.64 12.97
N ASN A 149 10.26 26.10 14.20
CA ASN A 149 10.11 27.51 14.61
C ASN A 149 11.37 28.35 14.32
N LYS A 150 12.56 27.73 14.18
CA LYS A 150 13.85 28.42 14.07
C LYS A 150 14.40 28.40 12.65
N GLN A 151 14.89 29.54 12.17
CA GLN A 151 15.42 29.70 10.81
C GLN A 151 16.81 29.06 10.60
N TYR A 152 17.56 28.75 11.66
CA TYR A 152 18.93 28.25 11.54
C TYR A 152 19.28 27.34 12.72
N ASP A 153 19.19 26.02 12.50
CA ASP A 153 19.84 25.03 13.36
C ASP A 153 20.68 24.12 12.43
N VAL A 154 21.93 23.85 12.81
CA VAL A 154 22.84 23.00 12.01
C VAL A 154 22.30 21.56 11.96
N LEU A 155 21.61 21.12 13.02
CA LEU A 155 20.89 19.84 13.02
C LEU A 155 19.74 19.85 12.01
N ALA A 156 19.16 21.02 11.72
CA ALA A 156 18.09 21.14 10.75
C ALA A 156 18.56 20.87 9.32
N THR A 157 19.82 21.13 8.96
CA THR A 157 20.31 20.85 7.60
C THR A 157 20.20 19.37 7.23
N ARG A 158 20.72 18.46 8.07
CA ARG A 158 20.62 17.01 7.83
C ARG A 158 19.18 16.49 7.87
N PHE A 159 18.35 17.14 8.67
CA PHE A 159 16.93 16.82 8.78
C PHE A 159 16.17 17.22 7.51
N PHE A 160 16.41 18.43 7.03
CA PHE A 160 15.82 18.98 5.81
C PHE A 160 16.25 18.23 4.55
N GLU A 161 17.49 17.72 4.50
CA GLU A 161 17.95 16.87 3.41
C GLU A 161 17.20 15.53 3.31
N GLN A 162 16.63 15.03 4.40
CA GLN A 162 15.90 13.76 4.43
C GLN A 162 14.37 13.93 4.36
N ALA A 163 13.86 15.12 4.63
CA ALA A 163 12.44 15.46 4.52
C ALA A 163 12.05 15.70 3.05
N ASP A 164 10.78 15.51 2.72
CA ASP A 164 10.25 15.87 1.40
C ASP A 164 10.08 17.38 1.25
N ASP A 165 9.82 18.08 2.36
CA ASP A 165 9.65 19.53 2.39
C ASP A 165 9.87 20.08 3.81
N VAL A 166 9.96 21.40 3.93
CA VAL A 166 10.16 22.13 5.17
C VAL A 166 9.11 23.22 5.33
N ALA A 167 8.43 23.25 6.48
CA ALA A 167 7.47 24.29 6.80
C ALA A 167 7.83 25.04 8.09
N LYS A 168 7.48 26.33 8.12
CA LYS A 168 7.64 27.19 9.30
C LYS A 168 6.34 27.21 10.11
N LYS A 169 6.46 27.00 11.42
CA LYS A 169 5.37 27.16 12.40
C LYS A 169 5.19 28.64 12.83
N PRO A 170 3.98 29.06 13.26
CA PRO A 170 2.70 28.35 13.15
C PRO A 170 2.20 28.30 11.70
N MET A 171 1.39 27.30 11.38
CA MET A 171 0.82 27.11 10.04
C MET A 171 -0.66 27.48 9.99
N THR A 172 -1.09 28.05 8.86
CA THR A 172 -2.51 28.33 8.62
C THR A 172 -3.22 27.11 8.03
N ALA A 173 -4.56 27.06 8.16
CA ALA A 173 -5.34 25.94 7.63
C ALA A 173 -5.15 25.76 6.12
N GLN A 174 -5.05 26.88 5.40
CA GLN A 174 -4.78 26.88 3.97
C GLN A 174 -3.42 26.25 3.66
N LYS A 175 -2.34 26.71 4.30
CA LYS A 175 -0.98 26.19 4.07
C LYS A 175 -0.88 24.70 4.36
N CYS A 176 -1.44 24.24 5.49
CA CYS A 176 -1.47 22.81 5.81
C CYS A 176 -2.28 22.02 4.78
N SER A 177 -3.44 22.52 4.35
CA SER A 177 -4.28 21.85 3.36
C SER A 177 -3.58 21.71 2.01
N ASP A 178 -2.95 22.79 1.53
CA ASP A 178 -2.22 22.80 0.27
C ASP A 178 -1.07 21.79 0.29
N GLN A 179 -0.31 21.75 1.38
CA GLN A 179 0.83 20.84 1.53
C GLN A 179 0.39 19.38 1.69
N ILE A 180 -0.69 19.11 2.45
CA ILE A 180 -1.28 17.77 2.54
C ILE A 180 -1.78 17.32 1.17
N ASP A 181 -2.53 18.16 0.46
CA ASP A 181 -3.10 17.83 -0.84
C ASP A 181 -1.98 17.56 -1.87
N GLN A 182 -0.92 18.37 -1.87
CA GLN A 182 0.27 18.13 -2.69
C GLN A 182 0.88 16.77 -2.37
N PHE A 183 1.22 16.51 -1.10
CA PHE A 183 1.86 15.26 -0.70
C PHE A 183 1.02 14.02 -0.98
N LEU A 184 -0.29 14.07 -0.73
CA LEU A 184 -1.18 12.97 -1.07
C LEU A 184 -1.24 12.75 -2.58
N SER A 185 -1.26 13.82 -3.39
CA SER A 185 -1.26 13.71 -4.85
C SER A 185 0.02 13.08 -5.39
N GLU A 186 1.18 13.43 -4.81
CA GLU A 186 2.47 12.87 -5.19
C GLU A 186 2.60 11.40 -4.76
N LYS A 187 2.16 11.07 -3.55
CA LYS A 187 2.23 9.73 -2.99
C LYS A 187 1.32 8.74 -3.71
N PHE A 188 0.08 9.14 -3.99
CA PHE A 188 -0.91 8.31 -4.67
C PHE A 188 -0.93 8.54 -6.19
N LYS A 189 0.20 8.95 -6.76
CA LYS A 189 0.37 9.06 -8.19
C LYS A 189 0.58 7.68 -8.80
N LEU A 190 -0.39 7.22 -9.60
CA LEU A 190 -0.44 5.86 -10.11
C LEU A 190 0.83 5.49 -10.89
N GLU A 191 1.32 6.40 -11.74
CA GLU A 191 2.51 6.14 -12.56
C GLU A 191 3.75 5.84 -11.71
N HIS A 192 3.93 6.57 -10.60
CA HIS A 192 5.07 6.36 -9.69
C HIS A 192 4.94 5.04 -8.91
N ILE A 193 3.71 4.65 -8.56
CA ILE A 193 3.44 3.39 -7.87
C ILE A 193 3.73 2.22 -8.79
N GLU A 194 3.25 2.26 -10.03
CA GLU A 194 3.50 1.23 -11.04
C GLU A 194 4.99 1.07 -11.36
N GLU A 195 5.70 2.18 -11.53
CA GLU A 195 7.14 2.17 -11.76
C GLU A 195 7.87 1.54 -10.57
N SER A 196 7.48 1.89 -9.34
CA SER A 196 8.04 1.32 -8.12
C SER A 196 7.78 -0.19 -8.01
N ILE A 197 6.56 -0.64 -8.32
CA ILE A 197 6.23 -2.07 -8.32
C ILE A 197 7.02 -2.80 -9.40
N THR A 198 7.02 -2.30 -10.64
CA THR A 198 7.64 -2.96 -11.79
C THR A 198 9.16 -3.05 -11.64
N SER A 199 9.80 -1.96 -11.22
CA SER A 199 11.25 -1.91 -11.02
C SER A 199 11.71 -2.87 -9.93
N GLU A 200 11.01 -2.94 -8.79
CA GLU A 200 11.37 -3.84 -7.70
C GLU A 200 10.97 -5.30 -7.98
N LEU A 201 9.87 -5.55 -8.68
CA LEU A 201 9.46 -6.89 -9.10
C LEU A 201 10.49 -7.56 -10.01
N SER A 202 11.21 -6.79 -10.83
CA SER A 202 12.26 -7.30 -11.71
C SER A 202 13.44 -7.93 -10.94
N ARG A 203 13.60 -7.58 -9.66
CA ARG A 203 14.68 -8.07 -8.78
C ARG A 203 14.31 -9.34 -8.02
N LEU A 204 13.04 -9.75 -8.06
CA LEU A 204 12.57 -10.96 -7.39
C LEU A 204 12.72 -12.19 -8.29
N ASP A 205 12.97 -13.35 -7.67
CA ASP A 205 12.88 -14.62 -8.37
C ASP A 205 11.43 -14.91 -8.80
N LYS A 206 11.29 -15.81 -9.78
CA LYS A 206 9.99 -16.15 -10.38
C LYS A 206 8.96 -16.64 -9.35
N GLY A 207 9.40 -17.38 -8.33
CA GLY A 207 8.52 -17.91 -7.28
C GLY A 207 7.98 -16.80 -6.39
N LYS A 208 8.87 -15.95 -5.87
CA LYS A 208 8.49 -14.79 -5.05
C LYS A 208 7.60 -13.80 -5.82
N ARG A 209 7.92 -13.52 -7.08
CA ARG A 209 7.09 -12.67 -7.94
C ARG A 209 5.67 -13.23 -8.08
N ALA A 210 5.51 -14.54 -8.34
CA ALA A 210 4.20 -15.16 -8.46
C ALA A 210 3.41 -15.12 -7.13
N ALA A 211 4.08 -15.36 -6.01
CA ALA A 211 3.48 -15.27 -4.67
C ALA A 211 3.02 -13.84 -4.34
N PHE A 212 3.85 -12.84 -4.66
CA PHE A 212 3.52 -11.43 -4.49
C PHE A 212 2.28 -11.05 -5.31
N LEU A 213 2.25 -11.35 -6.61
CA LEU A 213 1.12 -11.01 -7.47
C LEU A 213 -0.19 -11.66 -6.99
N ARG A 214 -0.13 -12.92 -6.56
CA ARG A 214 -1.27 -13.59 -5.93
C ARG A 214 -1.74 -12.87 -4.68
N SER A 215 -0.81 -12.44 -3.83
CA SER A 215 -1.17 -11.70 -2.63
C SER A 215 -1.86 -10.37 -2.95
N ILE A 216 -1.42 -9.62 -3.97
CA ILE A 216 -2.13 -8.41 -4.43
C ILE A 216 -3.57 -8.74 -4.83
N ASN A 217 -3.76 -9.80 -5.63
CA ASN A 217 -5.07 -10.20 -6.11
C ASN A 217 -6.03 -10.67 -5.00
N GLU A 218 -5.51 -11.23 -3.92
CA GLU A 218 -6.31 -11.53 -2.73
C GLU A 218 -6.59 -10.28 -1.89
N LEU A 219 -5.60 -9.40 -1.75
CA LEU A 219 -5.73 -8.17 -1.00
C LEU A 219 -6.77 -7.23 -1.61
N ILE A 220 -6.84 -7.08 -2.93
CA ILE A 220 -7.86 -6.21 -3.57
C ILE A 220 -9.30 -6.69 -3.29
N LYS A 221 -9.52 -7.96 -2.94
CA LYS A 221 -10.85 -8.52 -2.61
C LYS A 221 -11.21 -8.33 -1.14
N ASN A 222 -10.22 -8.11 -0.26
CA ASN A 222 -10.40 -7.93 1.17
C ASN A 222 -10.59 -6.44 1.52
N GLN A 223 -11.34 -6.11 2.57
CA GLN A 223 -11.50 -4.73 3.06
C GLN A 223 -10.54 -4.36 4.20
N ASN A 224 -9.89 -5.33 4.84
CA ASN A 224 -8.95 -5.08 5.95
C ASN A 224 -7.66 -4.39 5.47
N ASP A 225 -6.90 -3.82 6.43
CA ASP A 225 -5.57 -3.25 6.15
C ASP A 225 -4.71 -4.29 5.40
N PRO A 226 -4.18 -3.96 4.21
CA PRO A 226 -3.41 -4.92 3.42
C PRO A 226 -2.03 -5.22 4.01
N ARG A 227 -1.47 -4.38 4.89
CA ARG A 227 -0.12 -4.54 5.45
C ARG A 227 0.14 -5.89 6.12
N PRO A 228 -0.67 -6.35 7.09
CA PRO A 228 -0.42 -7.63 7.75
C PRO A 228 -0.62 -8.84 6.84
N SER A 229 -1.27 -8.68 5.68
CA SER A 229 -1.66 -9.78 4.79
C SER A 229 -0.83 -9.83 3.49
N LEU A 230 0.05 -8.87 3.25
CA LEU A 230 0.93 -8.88 2.09
C LEU A 230 2.03 -9.94 2.26
N ASN A 231 2.10 -10.87 1.32
CA ASN A 231 3.11 -11.94 1.36
C ASN A 231 4.44 -11.46 0.78
N LEU A 232 5.07 -10.52 1.48
CA LEU A 232 6.36 -9.94 1.14
C LEU A 232 7.06 -9.49 2.43
N ASP A 233 8.33 -9.85 2.58
CA ASP A 233 9.13 -9.35 3.70
C ASP A 233 9.36 -7.84 3.56
N ARG A 234 8.69 -7.06 4.41
CA ARG A 234 8.80 -5.60 4.47
C ARG A 234 10.23 -5.13 4.73
N SER A 235 11.01 -5.88 5.53
CA SER A 235 12.38 -5.48 5.88
C SER A 235 13.33 -5.66 4.69
N ALA A 236 13.13 -6.70 3.88
CA ALA A 236 13.92 -6.97 2.68
C ALA A 236 13.49 -6.11 1.49
N HIS A 237 12.20 -5.79 1.36
CA HIS A 237 11.65 -5.09 0.21
C HIS A 237 10.71 -3.94 0.61
N PRO A 238 11.16 -2.94 1.41
CA PRO A 238 10.28 -1.92 1.98
C PRO A 238 9.61 -1.05 0.90
N LYS A 239 10.32 -0.73 -0.18
CA LYS A 239 9.78 0.07 -1.29
C LYS A 239 8.66 -0.66 -2.04
N LEU A 240 8.88 -1.93 -2.38
CA LEU A 240 7.87 -2.76 -3.06
C LEU A 240 6.67 -3.03 -2.14
N HIS A 241 6.93 -3.27 -0.85
CA HIS A 241 5.90 -3.46 0.15
C HIS A 241 4.98 -2.25 0.20
N GLU A 242 5.50 -1.04 0.45
CA GLU A 242 4.65 0.14 0.59
C GLU A 242 3.99 0.55 -0.75
N ALA A 243 4.66 0.39 -1.89
CA ALA A 243 4.05 0.64 -3.20
C ALA A 243 2.85 -0.30 -3.45
N ALA A 244 2.95 -1.58 -3.07
CA ALA A 244 1.85 -2.53 -3.15
C ALA A 244 0.67 -2.14 -2.27
N ILE A 245 0.93 -1.67 -1.05
CA ILE A 245 -0.09 -1.19 -0.13
C ILE A 245 -0.83 0.01 -0.71
N ASP A 246 -0.11 0.99 -1.24
CA ASP A 246 -0.69 2.17 -1.86
C ASP A 246 -1.52 1.79 -3.11
N PHE A 247 -1.01 0.88 -3.94
CA PHE A 247 -1.72 0.34 -5.10
C PHE A 247 -3.06 -0.31 -4.73
N VAL A 248 -3.06 -1.22 -3.76
CA VAL A 248 -4.28 -1.90 -3.28
C VAL A 248 -5.28 -0.89 -2.74
N ARG A 249 -4.83 0.13 -2.01
CA ARG A 249 -5.70 1.17 -1.46
C ARG A 249 -6.32 2.02 -2.58
N MET A 250 -5.55 2.38 -3.60
CA MET A 250 -6.08 3.08 -4.77
C MET A 250 -7.11 2.24 -5.50
N TYR A 251 -6.81 0.97 -5.78
CA TYR A 251 -7.74 0.04 -6.43
C TYR A 251 -9.08 -0.04 -5.70
N ARG A 252 -9.05 -0.30 -4.40
CA ARG A 252 -10.27 -0.43 -3.58
C ARG A 252 -11.12 0.84 -3.51
N ASN A 253 -10.56 2.01 -3.83
CA ASN A 253 -11.28 3.28 -3.86
C ASN A 253 -11.63 3.75 -5.28
N ALA A 254 -11.12 3.05 -6.30
CA ALA A 254 -11.49 3.22 -7.68
C ALA A 254 -12.74 2.37 -8.05
N THR A 255 -12.87 1.18 -7.43
CA THR A 255 -13.97 0.23 -7.62
C THR A 255 -15.09 0.43 -6.62
#